data_AF-A0A9D0KWY0-F1
#
_entry.id   AF-A0A9D0KWY0-F1
#
_cell.length_a   1.000
_cell.length_b   1.000
_cell.length_c   1.000
_cell.angle_alpha   90.00
_cell.angle_beta   90.00
_cell.angle_gamma   90.00
#
_symmetry.space_group_name_H-M   'P 1'
#
loop_
_entity.id
_entity.type
_entity.pdbx_description
1 polymer ?
#
loop_
_entity_poly.entity_id
_entity_poly.type
_entity_poly.pdbx_seq_one_letter_code
_entity_poly.pdbx_strand_id
1 'polypeptide(L)' 'AKVYIFGSRAVSDKKGGDIDIMVLAPDLQDKYRKKIQLLTELYKRLGERKIDLIITDSIKSDIEKEAVERGVLL' A
#
# COMPACT_ATOMS: atom_id res chain seq x y z
N ALA A 1 -11.74 -6.17 -0.45
CA ALA A 1 -10.50 -5.46 -0.82
C ALA A 1 -9.32 -6.40 -0.63
N LYS A 2 -8.23 -6.23 -1.40
CA LYS A 2 -6.96 -6.96 -1.24
C LYS A 2 -5.86 -5.97 -0.86
N VAL A 3 -4.93 -6.36 -0.01
CA VAL A 3 -3.83 -5.50 0.44
C VAL A 3 -2.51 -6.17 0.08
N TYR A 4 -1.64 -5.42 -0.59
CA TYR A 4 -0.33 -5.88 -1.01
C TYR A 4 0.74 -5.02 -0.35
N ILE A 5 1.74 -5.65 0.26
CA ILE A 5 3.02 -5.00 0.56
C ILE A 5 3.95 -5.31 -0.61
N PHE A 6 4.51 -4.28 -1.23
CA PHE A 6 5.36 -4.45 -2.41
C PHE A 6 6.63 -3.61 -2.31
N GLY A 7 7.38 -3.53 -3.40
CA GLY A 7 8.61 -2.76 -3.48
C GLY A 7 9.73 -3.34 -2.61
N SER A 8 10.62 -2.44 -2.15
CA SER A 8 11.86 -2.83 -1.47
C SER A 8 11.67 -3.62 -0.16
N ARG A 9 10.46 -3.62 0.41
CA ARG A 9 10.10 -4.32 1.66
C ARG A 9 9.42 -5.66 1.49
N ALA A 10 8.99 -6.03 0.29
CA ALA A 10 8.46 -7.38 0.05
C ALA A 10 9.56 -8.44 0.18
N VAL A 11 10.84 -8.04 0.11
CA VAL A 11 12.01 -8.89 0.31
C VAL A 11 12.59 -8.65 1.71
N SER A 12 12.64 -9.70 2.53
CA SER A 12 12.97 -9.68 3.98
C SER A 12 14.34 -9.10 4.35
N ASP A 13 15.17 -8.80 3.35
CA ASP A 13 16.62 -8.70 3.53
C ASP A 13 17.08 -7.23 3.65
N LYS A 14 16.18 -6.27 3.41
CA LYS A 14 16.50 -4.83 3.43
C LYS A 14 16.00 -4.19 4.73
N LYS A 15 16.92 -3.90 5.65
CA LYS A 15 16.64 -3.15 6.90
C LYS A 15 16.63 -1.63 6.60
N GLY A 16 15.49 -0.95 6.82
CA GLY A 16 15.31 0.52 6.74
C GLY A 16 14.50 1.06 5.52
N GLY A 17 13.78 2.20 5.64
CA GLY A 17 13.12 2.93 4.52
C GLY A 17 11.56 3.07 4.51
N ASP A 18 11.00 3.45 3.34
CA ASP A 18 9.56 3.70 3.04
C ASP A 18 8.72 2.43 2.80
N ILE A 19 7.57 2.23 3.47
CA ILE A 19 6.70 1.04 3.22
C ILE A 19 5.78 1.30 2.04
N ASP A 20 5.90 0.49 0.98
CA ASP A 20 4.99 0.55 -0.17
C ASP A 20 3.79 -0.39 0.05
N ILE A 21 2.58 0.17 0.12
CA ILE A 21 1.33 -0.54 0.36
C ILE A 21 0.35 -0.23 -0.77
N MET A 22 -0.24 -1.27 -1.37
CA MET A 22 -1.34 -1.12 -2.32
C MET A 22 -2.62 -1.76 -1.76
N VAL A 23 -3.72 -1.02 -1.78
CA VAL A 23 -5.07 -1.51 -1.47
C VAL A 23 -5.89 -1.56 -2.74
N LEU A 24 -6.19 -2.76 -3.22
CA LEU A 24 -7.11 -3.00 -4.33
C LEU A 24 -8.53 -3.17 -3.78
N ALA A 25 -9.36 -2.15 -3.96
CA ALA A 25 -10.74 -2.10 -3.48
C ALA A 25 -11.67 -1.66 -4.62
N PRO A 26 -12.31 -2.60 -5.33
CA PRO A 26 -13.38 -2.29 -6.27
C PRO A 26 -14.50 -1.50 -5.57
N ASP A 27 -15.13 -0.58 -6.30
CA ASP A 27 -16.29 0.21 -5.85
C ASP A 27 -16.04 1.10 -4.61
N LEU A 28 -14.78 1.51 -4.39
CA LEU A 28 -14.44 2.33 -3.24
C LEU A 28 -14.93 3.78 -3.38
N GLN A 29 -16.07 4.06 -2.76
CA GLN A 29 -16.53 5.43 -2.53
C GLN A 29 -15.60 6.19 -1.56
N ASP A 30 -15.47 7.49 -1.79
CA ASP A 30 -14.65 8.43 -1.00
C ASP A 30 -13.19 8.01 -0.82
N LYS A 31 -12.58 7.53 -1.90
CA LYS A 31 -11.17 7.08 -1.95
C LYS A 31 -10.20 8.01 -1.23
N TYR A 32 -10.33 9.34 -1.42
CA TYR A 32 -9.46 10.32 -0.76
C TYR A 32 -9.62 10.35 0.76
N ARG A 33 -10.86 10.36 1.26
CA ARG A 33 -11.14 10.34 2.70
C ARG A 33 -10.59 9.07 3.33
N LYS A 34 -10.83 7.92 2.70
CA LYS A 34 -10.33 6.63 3.18
C LYS A 34 -8.80 6.55 3.14
N LYS A 35 -8.16 7.13 2.12
CA LYS A 35 -6.70 7.26 2.06
C LYS A 35 -6.15 8.03 3.26
N ILE A 36 -6.74 9.18 3.58
CA ILE A 36 -6.32 10.01 4.71
C ILE A 36 -6.53 9.27 6.04
N GLN A 37 -7.69 8.65 6.24
CA GLN A 37 -7.98 7.87 7.45
C GLN A 37 -6.99 6.73 7.63
N LEU A 38 -6.69 5.98 6.56
CA LEU A 38 -5.75 4.87 6.60
C LEU A 38 -4.33 5.36 6.91
N LEU A 39 -3.85 6.41 6.25
CA LEU A 39 -2.54 7.01 6.55
C LEU A 39 -2.45 7.50 8.00
N THR A 40 -3.51 8.12 8.52
CA THR A 40 -3.56 8.60 9.91
C THR A 40 -3.43 7.45 10.90
N GLU A 41 -4.17 6.36 10.69
CA GLU A 41 -4.11 5.19 11.57
C GLU A 41 -2.78 4.44 11.45
N LEU A 42 -2.22 4.37 10.25
CA LEU A 42 -0.89 3.79 10.05
C LEU A 42 0.19 4.63 10.74
N TYR A 43 0.14 5.96 10.63
CA TYR A 43 1.07 6.85 11.31
C TYR A 43 0.99 6.70 12.83
N LYS A 44 -0.21 6.64 13.41
CA LYS A 44 -0.39 6.40 14.86
C LYS A 44 0.21 5.08 15.33
N ARG A 45 0.18 4.04 14.50
CA ARG A 45 0.66 2.69 14.86
C ARG A 45 2.15 2.48 14.58
N LEU A 46 2.66 3.06 13.51
CA LEU A 46 4.01 2.82 12.98
C LEU A 46 4.97 4.00 13.22
N GLY A 47 4.46 5.11 13.76
CA GLY A 47 5.23 6.34 14.00
C GLY A 47 5.57 7.06 12.70
N GLU A 48 6.71 7.74 12.68
CA GLU A 48 7.20 8.56 11.56
C GLU A 48 7.73 7.74 10.37
N ARG A 49 7.48 6.44 10.35
CA ARG A 49 7.89 5.59 9.24
C ARG A 49 7.11 6.02 7.99
N LYS A 50 7.83 6.44 6.95
CA LYS A 50 7.21 6.86 5.68
C LYS A 50 6.51 5.66 5.04
N ILE A 51 5.29 5.88 4.57
CA ILE A 51 4.45 4.88 3.93
C ILE A 51 3.97 5.48 2.61
N ASP A 52 4.29 4.83 1.50
CA ASP A 52 3.65 5.12 0.23
C ASP A 52 2.40 4.24 0.09
N LEU A 53 1.25 4.89 -0.02
CA LEU A 53 -0.05 4.23 -0.05
C LEU A 53 -0.74 4.46 -1.38
N ILE A 54 -0.89 3.39 -2.14
CA ILE A 54 -1.72 3.32 -3.33
C ILE A 54 -3.05 2.70 -2.92
N ILE A 55 -4.15 3.39 -3.24
CA ILE A 55 -5.49 2.79 -3.20
C ILE A 55 -5.95 2.75 -4.65
N THR A 56 -6.52 1.65 -5.11
CA THR A 56 -6.97 1.52 -6.50
C THR A 56 -8.17 0.60 -6.63
N ASP A 57 -8.99 0.83 -7.65
CA ASP A 57 -10.18 0.06 -8.00
C ASP A 57 -9.87 -1.04 -9.02
N SER A 58 -8.85 -0.83 -9.85
CA SER A 58 -8.32 -1.82 -10.77
C SER A 58 -6.85 -1.53 -11.11
N ILE A 59 -6.16 -2.52 -11.68
CA ILE A 59 -4.73 -2.40 -12.03
C ILE A 59 -4.60 -1.59 -13.33
N LYS A 60 -3.97 -0.42 -13.24
CA LYS A 60 -3.88 0.58 -14.32
C LYS A 60 -2.44 1.01 -14.63
N SER A 61 -1.51 0.79 -13.71
CA SER A 61 -0.10 1.21 -13.80
C SER A 61 0.86 0.04 -13.59
N ASP A 62 2.10 0.20 -14.05
CA ASP A 62 3.11 -0.86 -13.91
C ASP A 62 3.50 -1.10 -12.45
N ILE A 63 3.45 -0.06 -11.60
CA ILE A 63 3.66 -0.22 -10.15
C ILE A 63 2.54 -1.04 -9.49
N GLU A 64 1.29 -0.89 -9.93
CA GLU A 64 0.17 -1.71 -9.45
C GLU A 64 0.28 -3.16 -9.97
N LYS A 65 0.79 -3.37 -11.19
CA LYS A 65 1.10 -4.72 -11.70
C LYS A 65 2.21 -5.37 -10.87
N GLU A 66 3.30 -4.64 -10.61
CA GLU A 66 4.40 -5.10 -9.76
C GLU A 66 3.90 -5.51 -8.38
N ALA A 67 3.00 -4.71 -7.78
CA ALA A 67 2.41 -5.03 -6.48
C ALA A 67 1.62 -6.34 -6.48
N VAL A 68 0.89 -6.65 -7.56
CA VAL A 68 0.15 -7.91 -7.68
C VAL A 68 1.07 -9.10 -7.97
N GLU A 69 2.08 -8.91 -8.83
CA GLU A 69 2.95 -9.99 -9.31
C GLU A 69 4.06 -10.35 -8.33
N ARG A 70 4.61 -9.36 -7.62
CA ARG A 70 5.80 -9.51 -6.77
C ARG A 70 5.56 -9.13 -5.31
N GLY A 71 4.44 -8.46 -5.03
CA GLY A 71 4.08 -8.10 -3.66
C GLY A 71 3.61 -9.30 -2.85
N VAL A 72 3.66 -9.14 -1.53
CA VAL A 72 3.09 -10.07 -0.56
C VAL A 72 1.65 -9.67 -0.31
N LEU A 73 0.72 -10.57 -0.61
CA LEU A 73 -0.69 -10.42 -0.24
C LEU A 73 -0.85 -10.63 1.28
N LEU A 74 -1.47 -9.66 1.94
CA LEU A 74 -1.86 -9.73 3.36
C LEU A 74 -3.30 -10.21 3.53
#